data_AF-Q8FQ48-F1
#
_entry.id   AF-Q8FQ48-F1
#
_cell.length_a   1.000
_cell.length_b   1.000
_cell.length_c   1.000
_cell.angle_alpha   90.00
_cell.angle_beta   90.00
_cell.angle_gamma   90.00
#
_symmetry.space_group_name_H-M   'P 1'
#
loop_
_entity.id
_entity.type
_entity.pdbx_description
1 polymer ?
#
loop_
_entity_poly.entity_id
_entity_poly.type
_entity_poly.pdbx_seq_one_letter_code
_entity_poly.pdbx_strand_id
1 'polypeptide(L)' 'MSLNTVRDYIDRIRVKYALAGRPILTRIDFYHRAVEDGLLPESSMRNPEPSVAEGGGPHREGSVF' A
#
# COMPACT_ATOMS: atom_id res chain seq x y z
N MET A 1 21.34 8.18 -4.47
CA MET A 1 21.04 6.81 -4.91
C MET A 1 20.76 6.85 -6.39
N SER A 2 21.66 6.30 -7.23
CA SER A 2 21.56 6.44 -8.69
C SER A 2 20.44 5.56 -9.26
N LEU A 3 19.76 6.06 -10.30
CA LEU A 3 18.65 5.38 -10.97
C LEU A 3 19.03 4.00 -11.53
N ASN A 4 20.31 3.82 -11.90
CA ASN A 4 20.83 2.53 -12.35
C ASN A 4 20.66 1.45 -11.27
N THR A 5 20.96 1.77 -10.02
CA THR A 5 20.89 0.79 -8.92
C THR A 5 19.46 0.37 -8.60
N VAL A 6 18.47 1.27 -8.78
CA VAL A 6 17.05 0.94 -8.53
C VAL A 6 16.56 -0.10 -9.54
N ARG A 7 16.89 0.09 -10.83
CA ARG A 7 16.53 -0.87 -11.87
C ARG A 7 17.20 -2.23 -11.62
N ASP A 8 18.49 -2.23 -11.28
CA ASP A 8 19.24 -3.45 -10.93
C ASP A 8 18.64 -4.17 -9.72
N TYR A 9 18.08 -3.43 -8.77
CA TYR A 9 17.42 -4.01 -7.60
C TYR A 9 16.08 -4.67 -7.97
N ILE A 10 15.27 -4.00 -8.79
CA ILE A 10 13.99 -4.54 -9.29
C ILE A 10 14.24 -5.82 -10.10
N ASP A 11 15.22 -5.80 -11.01
CA ASP A 11 15.53 -6.95 -11.86
C ASP A 11 16.01 -8.16 -11.04
N ARG A 12 16.79 -7.94 -9.98
CA ARG A 12 17.15 -9.01 -9.04
C ARG A 12 15.94 -9.63 -8.34
N ILE A 13 14.95 -8.83 -7.95
CA ILE A 13 13.77 -9.37 -7.31
C ILE A 13 12.92 -10.17 -8.31
N ARG A 14 12.79 -9.69 -9.55
CA ARG A 14 12.12 -10.43 -10.63
C ARG A 14 12.72 -11.82 -10.85
N VAL A 15 14.05 -11.90 -10.85
CA VAL A 15 14.76 -13.20 -10.96
C VAL A 15 14.39 -14.14 -9.81
N LYS A 16 14.38 -13.66 -8.56
CA LYS A 16 14.04 -14.50 -7.40
C LYS A 16 12.63 -15.09 -7.51
N TYR A 17 11.66 -14.27 -7.87
CA TYR A 17 10.27 -14.70 -8.02
C TYR A 17 10.06 -15.59 -9.25
N ALA A 18 10.79 -15.37 -10.35
CA ALA A 18 10.78 -16.26 -11.51
C ALA A 18 11.33 -17.66 -11.15
N LEU A 19 12.42 -17.73 -10.39
CA LEU A 19 12.97 -19.00 -9.89
C LEU A 19 12.01 -19.75 -8.95
N ALA A 20 11.16 -19.03 -8.22
CA ALA A 20 10.10 -19.60 -7.39
C ALA A 20 8.83 -20.00 -8.17
N GLY A 21 8.83 -19.90 -9.51
CA GLY A 21 7.67 -20.21 -10.35
C GLY A 21 6.55 -19.16 -10.30
N ARG A 22 6.84 -17.96 -9.79
CA ARG A 22 5.89 -16.86 -9.60
C ARG A 22 6.36 -15.60 -10.31
N PRO A 23 6.52 -15.57 -11.64
CA PRO A 23 7.11 -14.44 -12.34
C PRO A 23 6.32 -13.15 -12.10
N ILE A 24 7.05 -12.05 -11.88
CA ILE A 24 6.48 -10.72 -11.61
C ILE A 24 6.85 -9.78 -12.75
N LEU A 25 5.86 -9.35 -13.53
CA LEU A 25 6.08 -8.56 -14.74
C LEU A 25 5.88 -7.08 -14.46
N THR A 26 4.89 -6.75 -13.63
CA THR A 26 4.46 -5.38 -13.34
C THR A 26 4.69 -4.99 -11.88
N ARG A 27 4.67 -3.68 -11.62
CA ARG A 27 4.71 -3.16 -10.23
C ARG A 27 3.50 -3.61 -9.41
N ILE A 28 2.37 -3.85 -10.07
CA ILE A 28 1.13 -4.34 -9.44
C ILE A 28 1.34 -5.78 -8.97
N ASP A 29 1.92 -6.64 -9.81
CA ASP A 29 2.26 -8.02 -9.45
C ASP A 29 3.21 -8.07 -8.23
N PHE A 30 4.20 -7.16 -8.18
CA PHE A 30 5.11 -7.01 -7.05
C PHE A 30 4.35 -6.78 -5.74
N TYR A 31 3.37 -5.90 -5.82
CA TYR A 31 2.57 -5.52 -4.67
C TYR A 31 1.65 -6.66 -4.23
N HIS A 32 0.95 -7.32 -5.16
CA HIS A 32 0.11 -8.49 -4.84
C HIS A 32 0.92 -9.61 -4.18
N ARG A 33 2.09 -9.96 -4.73
CA ARG A 33 2.97 -10.99 -4.15
C ARG A 33 3.47 -10.61 -2.77
N ALA A 34 3.85 -9.36 -2.57
CA ALA A 34 4.29 -8.89 -1.27
C ALA A 34 3.15 -8.91 -0.22
N VAL A 35 1.89 -8.72 -0.63
CA VAL A 35 0.73 -8.91 0.26
C VAL A 35 0.48 -10.40 0.54
N GLU A 36 0.49 -11.25 -0.49
CA GLU A 36 0.35 -12.72 -0.36
C GLU A 36 1.43 -13.33 0.55
N ASP A 37 2.66 -12.83 0.45
CA ASP A 37 3.80 -13.27 1.25
C ASP A 37 3.83 -12.62 2.66
N GLY A 38 2.86 -11.74 2.98
CA GLY A 38 2.72 -11.08 4.29
C GLY A 38 3.74 -9.95 4.55
N LEU A 39 4.44 -9.49 3.52
CA LEU A 39 5.42 -8.39 3.60
C LEU A 39 4.77 -7.01 3.62
N LEU A 40 3.53 -6.89 3.12
CA LEU A 40 2.76 -5.65 3.08
C LEU A 40 1.38 -5.84 3.70
N PRO A 41 0.87 -4.83 4.43
CA PRO A 41 -0.49 -4.89 4.96
C PRO A 41 -1.53 -4.73 3.83
N GLU A 42 -2.56 -5.57 3.85
CA GLU A 42 -3.75 -5.50 3.00
C GLU A 42 -4.42 -4.10 3.05
N SER A 43 -4.33 -3.42 4.19
CA SER A 43 -4.84 -2.05 4.36
C SER A 43 -4.18 -1.04 3.43
N SER A 44 -3.01 -1.36 2.87
CA SER A 44 -2.36 -0.51 1.87
C SER A 44 -2.95 -0.69 0.46
N MET A 45 -3.77 -1.73 0.20
CA MET A 45 -4.61 -1.84 -1.02
C MET A 45 -5.82 -0.91 -0.95
N ARG A 46 -6.32 -0.71 0.28
CA ARG A 46 -7.35 0.26 0.55
C ARG A 46 -6.64 1.62 0.62
N ASN A 47 -6.73 2.40 -0.46
CA ASN A 47 -6.67 3.85 -0.27
C ASN A 47 -7.63 4.12 0.90
N PRO A 48 -7.19 4.72 2.02
CA PRO A 48 -8.12 5.03 3.08
C PRO A 48 -9.10 6.00 2.44
N GLU A 49 -10.26 5.49 2.01
CA GLU A 49 -11.47 6.26 1.91
C GLU A 49 -11.45 7.17 3.13
N PRO A 50 -11.47 8.50 2.97
CA PRO A 50 -11.46 9.42 4.10
C PRO A 50 -12.60 8.95 4.98
N SER A 51 -12.23 8.31 6.08
CA SER A 51 -13.15 7.53 6.90
C SER A 51 -14.22 8.49 7.34
N VAL A 52 -15.35 8.42 6.64
CA VAL A 52 -16.67 8.93 6.93
C VAL A 52 -16.66 10.02 8.00
N ALA A 53 -16.82 11.25 7.53
CA ALA A 53 -17.64 12.27 8.17
C ALA A 53 -17.93 12.02 9.66
N GLU A 54 -17.14 12.66 10.53
CA GLU A 54 -17.69 13.12 11.80
C GLU A 54 -18.70 14.23 11.50
N GLY A 55 -19.87 13.81 11.02
CA GLY A 55 -21.07 14.62 11.01
C GLY A 55 -21.68 14.60 12.41
N GLY A 56 -21.75 15.77 13.04
CA GLY A 56 -22.83 16.12 13.95
C GLY A 56 -22.74 15.58 15.38
N GLY A 57 -21.93 16.23 16.21
CA GLY A 57 -22.21 16.28 17.65
C GLY A 57 -23.27 17.37 17.94
N PRO A 58 -24.39 17.06 18.62
CA PRO A 58 -25.47 18.02 18.84
C PRO A 58 -25.13 19.06 19.92
N HIS A 59 -25.64 20.27 19.68
CA HIS A 59 -26.08 21.29 20.64
C HIS A 59 -25.35 21.39 21.98
N ARG A 60 -24.45 22.38 22.09
CA ARG A 60 -24.25 23.07 23.38
C ARG A 60 -24.99 24.40 23.34
N GLU A 61 -26.25 24.32 23.73
CA GLU A 61 -26.98 25.45 24.32
C GLU A 61 -26.20 25.94 25.54
N GLY A 62 -26.07 27.26 25.68
CA GLY A 62 -25.39 27.85 26.83
C GLY A 62 -24.88 29.25 26.59
N SER A 63 -25.70 30.10 26.00
CA SER A 63 -25.65 31.53 26.30
C SER A 63 -25.84 31.71 27.80
N VAL A 64 -24.81 32.16 28.51
CA VAL A 64 -24.98 32.91 29.76
C VAL A 64 -23.96 34.04 29.74
N PHE A 65 -24.53 35.25 29.55
CA PHE A 65 -24.13 36.59 30.00
C PHE A 65 -22.66 36.86 30.35
#